data_AF-A0A965UQ61-F1
#
_entry.id   AF-A0A965UQ61-F1
#
_cell.length_a   1.000
_cell.length_b   1.000
_cell.length_c   1.000
_cell.angle_alpha   90.00
_cell.angle_beta   90.00
_cell.angle_gamma   90.00
#
_symmetry.space_group_name_H-M   'P 1'
#
loop_
_entity.id
_entity.type
_entity.pdbx_description
1 polymer ?
#
loop_
_entity_poly.entity_id
_entity_poly.type
_entity_poly.pdbx_seq_one_letter_code
_entity_poly.pdbx_strand_id
1 'polypeptide(L)' 'MAVKDISDVQVARAYDEFKKGWDVKPLRYPEDFLNEWTGQPYKVCLRAMERAERRGLIEYGVSLHCGWLTEKGQKILSEL' A
#
# COMPACT_ATOMS: atom_id res chain seq x y z
N MET A 1 -1.41 -9.61 19.06
CA MET A 1 -1.14 -10.27 17.76
C MET A 1 0.11 -9.61 17.19
N ALA A 2 1.21 -10.35 17.01
CA ALA A 2 2.46 -9.77 16.53
C ALA A 2 2.23 -9.17 15.13
N VAL A 3 2.33 -7.85 15.03
CA VAL A 3 2.16 -7.07 13.81
C VAL A 3 3.38 -7.35 12.94
N LYS A 4 3.32 -8.39 12.10
CA LYS A 4 4.44 -8.72 11.21
C LYS A 4 4.71 -7.50 10.29
N ASP A 5 5.98 -7.11 10.24
CA ASP A 5 6.51 -5.79 9.87
C ASP A 5 6.31 -5.39 8.40
N ILE A 6 5.06 -5.17 7.95
CA ILE A 6 4.86 -4.41 6.72
C ILE A 6 5.16 -2.95 7.03
N SER A 7 6.28 -2.43 6.53
CA SER A 7 6.69 -1.05 6.77
C SER A 7 5.83 -0.06 5.98
N ASP A 8 5.76 1.18 6.46
CA ASP A 8 5.06 2.26 5.74
C ASP A 8 5.63 2.47 4.33
N VAL A 9 6.94 2.26 4.17
CA VAL A 9 7.64 2.31 2.88
C VAL A 9 7.13 1.23 1.93
N GLN A 10 6.94 0.00 2.42
CA GLN A 10 6.40 -1.09 1.60
C GLN A 10 4.97 -0.81 1.16
N VAL A 11 4.13 -0.25 2.06
CA VAL A 11 2.78 0.18 1.69
C VAL A 11 2.85 1.28 0.64
N ALA A 12 3.68 2.30 0.84
CA ALA A 12 3.79 3.39 -0.11
C ALA A 12 4.22 2.89 -1.50
N ARG A 13 5.19 1.98 -1.55
CA ARG A 13 5.66 1.35 -2.78
C ARG A 13 4.55 0.55 -3.46
N ALA A 14 3.72 -0.18 -2.72
CA ALA A 14 2.62 -0.94 -3.28
C ALA A 14 1.59 -0.05 -3.99
N TYR A 15 1.28 1.12 -3.43
CA TYR A 15 0.39 2.10 -4.08
C TYR A 15 1.03 2.77 -5.32
N ASP A 16 2.35 2.97 -5.30
CA ASP A 16 3.07 3.47 -6.47
C ASP A 16 3.07 2.45 -7.63
N GLU A 17 3.33 1.17 -7.33
CA GLU A 17 3.24 0.09 -8.33
C GLU A 17 1.81 -0.08 -8.86
N PHE A 18 0.81 0.01 -7.98
CA PHE A 18 -0.60 0.01 -8.39
C PHE A 18 -0.91 1.12 -9.39
N LYS A 19 -0.45 2.35 -9.11
CA LYS A 19 -0.64 3.50 -9.99
C LYS A 19 0.04 3.28 -11.35
N LYS A 20 1.27 2.72 -11.36
CA LYS A 20 2.00 2.40 -12.59
C LYS A 20 1.33 1.29 -13.41
N GLY A 21 0.69 0.34 -12.73
CA GLY A 21 0.04 -0.82 -13.33
C GLY A 21 -1.45 -0.66 -13.62
N TRP A 22 -2.03 0.54 -13.46
CA TRP A 22 -3.47 0.76 -13.54
C TRP A 22 -4.10 0.31 -14.88
N ASP A 23 -3.36 0.41 -15.99
CA ASP A 23 -3.83 0.02 -17.32
C ASP A 23 -3.56 -1.46 -17.66
N VAL A 24 -2.88 -2.21 -16.79
CA VAL A 24 -2.48 -3.60 -17.01
C VAL A 24 -3.55 -4.57 -16.50
N LYS A 25 -3.84 -5.62 -17.28
CA LYS A 25 -4.77 -6.69 -16.91
C LYS A 25 -4.04 -8.03 -16.71
N PRO A 26 -4.37 -8.82 -15.67
CA PRO A 26 -5.36 -8.51 -14.62
C PRO A 26 -4.88 -7.37 -13.72
N LEU A 27 -5.84 -6.54 -13.28
CA LEU A 27 -5.55 -5.44 -12.35
C LEU A 27 -5.08 -6.04 -11.03
N ARG A 28 -3.95 -5.56 -10.53
CA ARG A 28 -3.40 -5.96 -9.22
C ARG A 28 -3.62 -4.84 -8.24
N TYR A 29 -4.11 -5.15 -7.04
CA TYR A 29 -4.32 -4.16 -5.99
C TYR A 29 -3.09 -4.06 -5.06
N PRO A 30 -2.95 -2.98 -4.27
CA PRO A 30 -1.81 -2.79 -3.37
C PRO A 30 -1.56 -3.98 -2.44
N GLU A 31 -2.60 -4.62 -1.92
CA GLU A 31 -2.46 -5.80 -1.06
C GLU A 31 -1.88 -7.03 -1.77
N ASP A 32 -2.02 -7.13 -3.10
CA ASP A 32 -1.46 -8.23 -3.89
C ASP A 32 0.05 -8.09 -3.95
N PHE A 33 0.54 -6.85 -4.11
CA PHE A 33 1.97 -6.55 -4.04
C PHE A 33 2.52 -6.80 -2.62
N LEU A 34 1.81 -6.35 -1.59
CA LEU A 34 2.20 -6.59 -0.21
C LEU A 34 2.24 -8.09 0.12
N ASN A 35 1.24 -8.85 -0.33
CA ASN A 35 1.19 -10.29 -0.15
C ASN A 35 2.39 -10.96 -0.85
N GLU A 36 2.68 -10.60 -2.09
CA GLU A 36 3.80 -11.15 -2.86
C GLU A 36 5.16 -10.84 -2.21
N TRP A 37 5.38 -9.59 -1.78
CA TRP A 37 6.67 -9.17 -1.24
C TRP A 37 6.96 -9.69 0.17
N THR A 38 5.92 -9.90 0.96
CA THR A 38 6.07 -10.16 2.40
C THR A 38 5.56 -11.53 2.84
N GLY A 39 4.85 -12.25 1.95
CA GLY A 39 4.15 -13.49 2.27
C GLY A 39 3.02 -13.32 3.31
N GLN A 40 2.64 -12.09 3.66
CA GLN A 40 1.63 -11.84 4.68
C GLN A 40 0.21 -12.06 4.15
N PRO A 41 -0.69 -12.63 4.96
CA PRO A 41 -2.07 -12.87 4.54
C PRO A 41 -2.81 -11.54 4.32
N TYR A 42 -3.79 -11.55 3.42
CA TYR A 42 -4.60 -10.38 3.03
C TYR A 42 -5.05 -9.49 4.20
N LYS A 43 -5.56 -10.08 5.30
CA LYS A 43 -5.98 -9.32 6.48
C LYS A 43 -4.85 -8.51 7.12
N VAL A 44 -3.61 -8.99 7.07
CA VAL A 44 -2.44 -8.27 7.60
C VAL A 44 -2.04 -7.14 6.65
N CYS A 45 -2.08 -7.36 5.33
CA CYS A 45 -1.85 -6.31 4.33
C CYS A 45 -2.86 -5.16 4.49
N LEU A 46 -4.14 -5.48 4.61
CA LEU A 46 -5.19 -4.49 4.86
C LEU A 46 -4.94 -3.68 6.14
N ARG A 47 -4.54 -4.32 7.24
CA ARG A 47 -4.23 -3.61 8.49
C ARG A 47 -3.03 -2.68 8.34
N ALA A 48 -2.04 -3.04 7.52
CA ALA A 48 -0.91 -2.18 7.21
C ALA A 48 -1.35 -0.96 6.37
N MET A 49 -2.24 -1.16 5.40
CA MET A 49 -2.83 -0.09 4.59
C MET A 49 -3.66 0.87 5.46
N GLU A 50 -4.54 0.35 6.33
CA GLU A 50 -5.29 1.17 7.30
C GLU A 50 -4.36 2.02 8.18
N ARG A 51 -3.21 1.45 8.61
CA ARG A 51 -2.23 2.18 9.42
C ARG A 51 -1.55 3.29 8.61
N ALA A 52 -1.20 3.02 7.35
CA ALA A 52 -0.60 4.03 6.48
C ALA A 52 -1.57 5.18 6.20
N GLU A 53 -2.87 4.88 6.06
CA GLU A 53 -3.92 5.89 5.92
C GLU A 53 -4.04 6.75 7.17
N ARG A 54 -4.13 6.14 8.37
CA ARG A 54 -4.17 6.88 9.65
C ARG A 54 -2.94 7.77 9.87
N ARG A 55 -1.82 7.45 9.23
CA ARG A 55 -0.57 8.22 9.27
C ARG A 55 -0.52 9.32 8.20
N GLY A 56 -1.53 9.41 7.34
CA GLY A 56 -1.63 10.38 6.25
C GLY A 56 -0.69 10.09 5.07
N LEU A 57 -0.28 8.84 4.88
CA LEU A 57 0.61 8.44 3.77
C LEU A 57 -0.16 8.09 2.50
N ILE A 58 -1.39 7.61 2.68
CA ILE A 58 -2.31 7.26 1.61
C ILE A 58 -3.68 7.85 1.92
N GLU A 59 -4.47 8.05 0.89
CA GLU A 59 -5.89 8.41 0.97
C GLU A 59 -6.69 7.51 0.03
N TYR A 60 -7.99 7.39 0.29
CA TYR A 60 -8.89 6.65 -0.57
C TYR A 60 -10.27 7.30 -0.62
N GLY A 61 -10.97 7.12 -1.75
CA GLY A 61 -12.35 7.58 -1.91
C GLY A 61 -13.37 6.57 -1.39
N VAL A 62 -13.49 5.42 -2.07
CA VAL A 62 -14.49 4.39 -1.76
C VAL A 62 -13.90 3.20 -1.01
N SER A 63 -12.69 2.79 -1.37
CA SER A 63 -12.02 1.65 -0.74
C SER A 63 -10.51 1.83 -0.72
N LEU A 64 -9.86 1.27 0.29
CA LEU A 64 -8.40 1.25 0.41
C LEU A 64 -7.73 0.62 -0.83
N HIS A 65 -8.37 -0.34 -1.50
CA HIS A 65 -7.86 -1.01 -2.70
C HIS A 65 -7.51 -0.03 -3.83
N CYS A 66 -8.32 1.01 -3.99
CA CYS A 66 -8.17 2.01 -5.05
C CYS A 66 -7.68 3.36 -4.51
N GLY A 67 -6.97 3.36 -3.38
CA GLY A 67 -6.38 4.58 -2.83
C GLY A 67 -5.20 5.10 -3.64
N TRP A 68 -4.67 6.25 -3.24
CA TRP A 68 -3.51 6.90 -3.82
C TRP A 68 -2.56 7.42 -2.74
N LEU A 69 -1.30 7.63 -3.11
CA LEU A 69 -0.31 8.26 -2.23
C LEU A 69 -0.60 9.74 -2.05
N THR A 70 -0.54 10.20 -0.80
CA THR A 70 -0.49 11.63 -0.49
C THR A 70 0.90 12.20 -0.79
N GLU A 71 1.05 13.52 -0.75
CA GLU A 71 2.37 14.16 -0.82
C GLU A 71 3.35 13.61 0.22
N LYS A 72 2.86 13.32 1.43
CA LYS A 72 3.65 12.73 2.51
C LYS A 72 4.09 11.30 2.16
N GLY A 73 3.20 10.50 1.58
CA GLY A 73 3.54 9.15 1.11
C GLY A 73 4.59 9.16 -0.02
N GLN A 74 4.47 10.11 -0.95
CA GLN A 74 5.46 10.27 -2.03
C GLN A 74 6.84 10.67 -1.50
N LYS A 75 6.90 11.55 -0.48
CA LYS A 75 8.18 11.95 0.14
C LYS A 75 8.94 10.75 0.73
N ILE A 76 8.24 9.82 1.39
CA ILE A 76 8.87 8.60 1.94
C ILE A 76 9.53 7.76 0.84
N LEU A 77 8.96 7.73 -0.38
CA LEU A 77 9.57 7.02 -1.50
C LEU A 77 10.77 7.76 -2.09
N SER A 78 10.80 9.09 -2.02
CA SER A 78 11.93 9.89 -2.53
C SER A 78 13.15 9.94 -1.59
N GLU A 79 12.98 9.56 -0.32
CA GLU A 79 14.04 9.55 0.69
C GLU A 79 14.78 8.18 0.79
N LEU A 80 14.46 7.24 -0.11
CA LEU A 80 15.17 5.96 -0.30
C LEU A 80 16.32 6.11 -1.29
#